data_AF-A0A1F1SGX5-F1
#
_entry.id   AF-A0A1F1SGX5-F1
#
_cell.length_a   1.000
_cell.length_b   1.000
_cell.length_c   1.000
_cell.angle_alpha   90.00
_cell.angle_beta   90.00
_cell.angle_gamma   90.00
#
_symmetry.space_group_name_H-M   'P 1'
#
loop_
_entity.id
_entity.type
_entity.pdbx_description
1 polymer ?
#
loop_
_entity_poly.entity_id
_entity_poly.type
_entity_poly.pdbx_seq_one_letter_code
_entity_poly.pdbx_strand_id
1 'polypeptide(L)'
;MNKWKFKILSLFVFVIVVLIWWYYPVLISKHTGLVEQEKLGQWGDTYGGLNTIFTGLAMVGAFFALYAGNKERNSRQFEDHFFQQLNSIRDIIAGISLFKGKVEYKIYPNKNNPKDSKKYEIDIPGNISGRIVFIILRDNFILEKIVSHSNGNIGKYEDFYKEFLHRVLSHYFRAVYTTIKYVDSSSILNKEQKTFYIHMLRAQISSDELFFLFYSGLSRWGIEKFKPLIEKYSFFEHLQNEISSTDLIKYNKSAYGDNHEICIEYDEQQENQRLLKNKL
;
A
#
# COMPACT_ATOMS: atom_id res chain seq x y z
N MET A 1 -27.27 -11.40 -6.10
CA MET A 1 -28.65 -11.94 -6.04
C MET A 1 -29.49 -11.00 -5.17
N ASN A 2 -30.59 -10.43 -5.69
CA ASN A 2 -31.43 -9.50 -4.90
C ASN A 2 -31.90 -10.18 -3.60
N LYS A 3 -31.79 -9.47 -2.46
CA LYS A 3 -32.15 -9.98 -1.12
C LYS A 3 -33.53 -10.65 -1.07
N TRP A 4 -34.48 -10.16 -1.88
CA TRP A 4 -35.83 -10.69 -1.97
C TRP A 4 -35.91 -12.07 -2.66
N LYS A 5 -35.15 -12.27 -3.75
CA LYS A 5 -35.07 -13.57 -4.45
C LYS A 5 -34.46 -14.66 -3.57
N PHE A 6 -33.47 -14.30 -2.74
CA PHE A 6 -32.86 -15.24 -1.78
C PHE A 6 -33.84 -15.68 -0.69
N LYS A 7 -34.65 -14.76 -0.14
CA LYS A 7 -35.68 -15.09 0.86
C LYS A 7 -36.73 -16.06 0.31
N ILE A 8 -37.20 -15.84 -0.90
CA ILE A 8 -38.20 -16.71 -1.56
C ILE A 8 -37.62 -18.10 -1.83
N LEU A 9 -36.40 -18.16 -2.36
CA LEU A 9 -35.71 -19.42 -2.58
C LEU A 9 -35.52 -20.20 -1.28
N SER A 10 -35.13 -19.52 -0.19
CA SER A 10 -34.94 -20.15 1.11
C SER A 10 -36.25 -20.68 1.71
N LEU A 11 -37.35 -19.94 1.56
CA LEU A 11 -38.68 -20.39 1.99
C LEU A 11 -39.14 -21.62 1.21
N PHE A 12 -38.92 -21.62 -0.10
CA PHE A 12 -39.24 -22.75 -0.97
C PHE A 12 -38.46 -24.02 -0.60
N VAL A 13 -37.15 -23.90 -0.40
CA VAL A 13 -36.30 -25.01 0.06
C VAL A 13 -36.77 -25.53 1.42
N PHE A 14 -37.13 -24.65 2.36
CA PHE A 14 -37.66 -25.04 3.66
C PHE A 14 -38.95 -25.86 3.54
N VAL A 15 -39.91 -25.41 2.73
CA VAL A 15 -41.17 -26.14 2.48
C VAL A 15 -40.89 -27.52 1.89
N ILE A 16 -39.96 -27.63 0.94
CA ILE A 16 -39.56 -28.92 0.36
C ILE A 16 -38.98 -29.84 1.44
N VAL A 17 -38.10 -29.35 2.31
CA VAL A 17 -37.50 -30.15 3.39
C VAL A 17 -38.59 -30.67 4.32
N VAL A 18 -39.55 -29.83 4.73
CA VAL A 18 -40.68 -30.23 5.57
C VAL A 18 -41.55 -31.29 4.88
N LEU A 19 -41.84 -31.12 3.59
CA LEU A 19 -42.62 -32.10 2.82
C LEU A 19 -41.89 -33.45 2.70
N ILE A 20 -40.59 -33.43 2.42
CA ILE A 20 -39.76 -34.64 2.39
C ILE A 20 -39.79 -35.33 3.75
N TRP A 21 -39.63 -34.58 4.83
CA TRP A 21 -39.63 -35.11 6.20
C TRP A 21 -40.98 -35.76 6.55
N TRP A 22 -42.09 -35.17 6.11
CA TRP A 22 -43.43 -35.70 6.33
C TRP A 22 -43.76 -36.94 5.49
N TYR A 23 -43.34 -36.98 4.21
CA TYR A 23 -43.69 -38.07 3.29
C TYR A 23 -42.71 -39.25 3.31
N TYR A 24 -41.47 -39.04 3.74
CA TYR A 24 -40.42 -40.06 3.78
C TYR A 24 -40.83 -41.36 4.49
N PRO A 25 -41.50 -41.34 5.66
CA PRO A 25 -41.88 -42.56 6.36
C PRO A 25 -42.94 -43.39 5.62
N VAL A 26 -43.88 -42.72 4.95
CA VAL A 26 -44.92 -43.36 4.13
C VAL A 26 -44.32 -44.07 2.91
N LEU A 27 -43.23 -43.51 2.38
CA LEU A 27 -42.47 -44.08 1.27
C LEU A 27 -41.70 -45.34 1.69
N ILE A 28 -41.05 -45.30 2.85
CA ILE A 28 -40.29 -46.43 3.39
C ILE A 28 -41.23 -47.58 3.80
N SER A 29 -42.38 -47.28 4.44
CA SER A 29 -43.33 -48.31 4.89
C SER A 29 -43.93 -49.09 3.72
N LYS A 30 -44.21 -48.43 2.58
CA LYS A 30 -44.66 -49.09 1.34
C LYS A 30 -43.64 -50.06 0.75
N HIS A 31 -42.34 -49.80 0.91
CA HIS A 31 -41.29 -50.66 0.36
C HIS A 31 -40.80 -51.76 1.30
N THR A 32 -40.99 -51.59 2.62
CA THR A 32 -40.50 -52.54 3.63
C THR A 32 -41.60 -53.41 4.23
N GLY A 33 -42.88 -53.10 3.99
CA GLY A 33 -44.02 -53.85 4.53
C GLY A 33 -44.23 -53.68 6.03
N LEU A 34 -43.54 -52.73 6.67
CA LEU A 34 -43.64 -52.44 8.10
C LEU A 34 -44.95 -51.69 8.38
N VAL A 35 -46.01 -52.45 8.68
CA VAL A 35 -47.31 -51.94 9.08
C VAL A 35 -47.59 -52.45 10.49
N GLU A 36 -47.07 -51.80 11.52
CA GLU A 36 -47.68 -51.82 12.86
C GLU A 36 -47.06 -50.78 13.81
N GLN A 37 -47.94 -50.19 14.63
CA GLN A 37 -47.66 -49.06 15.52
C GLN A 37 -46.93 -49.44 16.82
N GLU A 38 -46.57 -50.71 17.05
CA GLU A 38 -45.94 -51.16 18.30
C GLU A 38 -44.42 -50.89 18.39
N LYS A 39 -43.78 -50.32 17.35
CA LYS A 39 -42.33 -50.12 17.33
C LYS A 39 -41.91 -48.70 16.97
N LEU A 40 -42.24 -47.73 17.83
CA LEU A 40 -41.68 -46.36 17.75
C LEU A 40 -40.15 -46.35 17.56
N GLY A 41 -39.44 -47.35 18.10
CA GLY A 41 -38.00 -47.55 17.86
C GLY A 41 -37.63 -47.86 16.41
N GLN A 42 -38.36 -48.75 15.73
CA GLN A 42 -38.10 -49.08 14.31
C GLN A 42 -38.50 -47.93 13.37
N TRP A 43 -39.48 -47.11 13.75
CA TRP A 43 -39.77 -45.86 13.05
C TRP A 43 -38.60 -44.89 13.16
N GLY A 44 -37.95 -44.79 14.32
CA GLY A 44 -36.71 -44.03 14.49
C GLY A 44 -35.58 -44.50 13.57
N ASP A 45 -35.41 -45.81 13.40
CA ASP A 45 -34.36 -46.39 12.53
C ASP A 45 -34.52 -45.98 11.06
N THR A 46 -35.74 -45.77 10.57
CA THR A 46 -35.97 -45.33 9.19
C THR A 46 -35.40 -43.94 8.91
N TYR A 47 -35.47 -43.02 9.88
CA TYR A 47 -34.96 -41.65 9.72
C TYR A 47 -33.44 -41.55 9.74
N GLY A 48 -32.71 -42.61 10.13
CA GLY A 48 -31.24 -42.61 10.16
C GLY A 48 -30.62 -42.29 8.79
N GLY A 49 -31.14 -42.87 7.72
CA GLY A 49 -30.71 -42.57 6.35
C GLY A 49 -31.00 -41.13 5.92
N LEU A 50 -32.21 -40.64 6.21
CA LEU A 50 -32.63 -39.27 5.92
C LEU A 50 -31.78 -38.23 6.66
N ASN A 51 -31.53 -38.43 7.96
CA ASN A 51 -30.69 -37.55 8.77
C ASN A 51 -29.24 -37.53 8.28
N THR A 52 -28.71 -38.67 7.80
CA THR A 52 -27.36 -38.73 7.23
C THR A 52 -27.24 -37.85 5.98
N ILE A 53 -28.25 -37.86 5.11
CA ILE A 53 -28.30 -36.98 3.92
C ILE A 53 -28.38 -35.51 4.33
N PHE A 54 -29.25 -35.15 5.27
CA PHE A 54 -29.34 -33.77 5.76
C PHE A 54 -28.06 -33.30 6.45
N THR A 55 -27.38 -34.18 7.18
CA THR A 55 -26.09 -33.89 7.81
C THR A 55 -25.01 -33.64 6.74
N GLY A 56 -24.97 -34.47 5.69
CA GLY A 56 -24.07 -34.26 4.54
C GLY A 56 -24.34 -32.94 3.82
N LEU A 57 -25.60 -32.60 3.55
CA LEU A 57 -25.99 -31.32 2.96
C LEU A 57 -25.64 -30.13 3.84
N ALA A 58 -25.85 -30.24 5.16
CA ALA A 58 -25.46 -29.22 6.11
C ALA A 58 -23.94 -29.01 6.12
N MET A 59 -23.15 -30.08 6.03
CA MET A 59 -21.69 -30.02 5.96
C MET A 59 -21.22 -29.34 4.67
N VAL A 60 -21.82 -29.65 3.51
CA VAL A 60 -21.53 -28.96 2.24
C VAL A 60 -21.88 -27.48 2.34
N GLY A 61 -23.02 -27.14 2.94
CA GLY A 61 -23.41 -25.76 3.22
C GLY A 61 -22.41 -25.03 4.12
N ALA A 62 -21.92 -25.69 5.17
CA ALA A 62 -20.90 -25.15 6.05
C ALA A 62 -19.57 -24.90 5.32
N PHE A 63 -19.11 -25.85 4.48
CA PHE A 63 -17.92 -25.65 3.64
C PHE A 63 -18.09 -24.48 2.66
N PHE A 64 -19.26 -24.36 2.04
CA PHE A 64 -19.54 -23.23 1.16
C PHE A 64 -19.51 -21.90 1.91
N ALA A 65 -20.11 -21.84 3.10
CA ALA A 65 -20.08 -20.65 3.95
C ALA A 65 -18.66 -20.26 4.37
N LEU A 66 -17.83 -21.25 4.75
CA LEU A 66 -16.41 -21.04 5.06
C LEU A 66 -15.63 -20.52 3.86
N TYR A 67 -15.83 -21.13 2.69
CA TYR A 67 -15.18 -20.70 1.45
C TYR A 67 -15.56 -19.26 1.08
N ALA A 68 -16.86 -18.92 1.17
CA ALA A 68 -17.34 -17.57 0.92
C ALA A 68 -16.80 -16.56 1.95
N GLY A 69 -16.78 -16.93 3.23
CA GLY A 69 -16.26 -16.09 4.31
C GLY A 69 -14.75 -15.87 4.24
N ASN A 70 -13.99 -16.77 3.62
CA ASN A 70 -12.54 -16.66 3.48
C ASN A 70 -12.11 -15.42 2.69
N LYS A 71 -12.84 -15.07 1.62
CA LYS A 71 -12.53 -13.88 0.80
C LYS A 71 -12.71 -12.58 1.59
N GLU A 72 -13.80 -12.47 2.33
CA GLU A 72 -14.08 -11.31 3.19
C GLU A 72 -13.05 -11.22 4.32
N ARG A 73 -12.70 -12.35 4.94
CA ARG A 73 -11.65 -12.43 5.96
C ARG A 73 -10.29 -11.96 5.42
N ASN A 74 -9.88 -12.41 4.23
CA ASN A 74 -8.61 -11.99 3.63
C ASN A 74 -8.57 -10.50 3.33
N SER A 75 -9.69 -9.92 2.85
CA SER A 75 -9.80 -8.47 2.62
C SER A 75 -9.67 -7.68 3.92
N ARG A 76 -10.34 -8.13 5.00
CA ARG A 76 -10.24 -7.49 6.33
C ARG A 76 -8.82 -7.59 6.89
N GLN A 77 -8.19 -8.76 6.81
CA GLN A 77 -6.80 -8.96 7.26
C GLN A 77 -5.81 -8.07 6.50
N PHE A 78 -6.02 -7.89 5.19
CA PHE A 78 -5.22 -6.97 4.40
C PHE A 78 -5.37 -5.53 4.91
N GLU A 79 -6.61 -5.09 5.10
CA GLU A 79 -6.94 -3.73 5.55
C GLU A 79 -6.36 -3.46 6.95
N ASP A 80 -6.51 -4.40 7.88
CA ASP A 80 -5.92 -4.33 9.22
C ASP A 80 -4.39 -4.20 9.16
N HIS A 81 -3.72 -5.05 8.38
CA HIS A 81 -2.27 -4.99 8.23
C HIS A 81 -1.82 -3.69 7.56
N PHE A 82 -2.56 -3.20 6.57
CA PHE A 82 -2.28 -1.92 5.94
C PHE A 82 -2.38 -0.74 6.92
N PHE A 83 -3.44 -0.69 7.74
CA PHE A 83 -3.57 0.35 8.78
C PHE A 83 -2.48 0.23 9.86
N GLN A 84 -2.05 -0.99 10.21
CA GLN A 84 -0.89 -1.19 11.08
C GLN A 84 0.39 -0.63 10.46
N GLN A 85 0.62 -0.81 9.16
CA GLN A 85 1.77 -0.21 8.46
C GLN A 85 1.70 1.32 8.47
N LEU A 86 0.51 1.92 8.30
CA LEU A 86 0.34 3.38 8.41
C LEU A 86 0.64 3.90 9.81
N ASN A 87 0.18 3.19 10.84
CA ASN A 87 0.49 3.54 12.23
C ASN A 87 1.99 3.39 12.50
N SER A 88 2.62 2.33 12.02
CA SER A 88 4.08 2.15 12.10
C SER A 88 4.85 3.30 11.46
N ILE A 89 4.41 3.79 10.29
CA ILE A 89 5.00 4.98 9.67
C ILE A 89 4.85 6.21 10.58
N ARG A 90 3.68 6.43 11.17
CA ARG A 90 3.45 7.54 12.12
C ARG A 90 4.33 7.42 13.36
N ASP A 91 4.48 6.22 13.90
CA ASP A 91 5.32 5.95 15.07
C ASP A 91 6.80 6.15 14.75
N ILE A 92 7.26 5.71 13.57
CA ILE A 92 8.61 6.00 13.09
C ILE A 92 8.81 7.50 12.99
N ILE A 93 7.89 8.25 12.39
CA ILE A 93 7.98 9.71 12.32
C ILE A 93 8.09 10.31 13.71
N ALA A 94 7.20 9.93 14.64
CA ALA A 94 7.21 10.43 16.01
C ALA A 94 8.52 10.11 16.76
N GLY A 95 9.13 8.95 16.47
CA GLY A 95 10.40 8.52 17.05
C GLY A 95 11.64 9.13 16.40
N ILE A 96 11.54 9.76 15.23
CA ILE A 96 12.66 10.50 14.64
C ILE A 96 12.93 11.73 15.52
N SER A 97 14.17 11.85 15.99
CA SER A 97 14.60 12.96 16.83
C SER A 97 15.98 13.45 16.44
N LEU A 98 16.18 14.77 16.51
CA LEU A 98 17.48 15.42 16.42
C LEU A 98 17.73 16.21 17.69
N PHE A 99 18.96 16.10 18.21
CA PHE A 99 19.37 16.83 19.40
C PHE A 99 19.95 18.18 19.04
N LYS A 100 19.76 19.16 19.92
CA LYS A 100 20.33 20.50 19.78
C LYS A 100 21.82 20.42 19.51
N GLY A 101 22.28 21.15 18.50
CA GLY A 101 23.69 21.21 18.16
C GLY A 101 23.91 21.35 16.67
N LYS A 102 25.16 21.13 16.26
CA LYS A 102 25.61 21.27 14.89
C LYS A 102 25.98 19.90 14.36
N VAL A 103 25.44 19.55 13.20
CA VAL A 103 25.79 18.31 12.50
C VAL A 103 26.53 18.68 11.23
N GLU A 104 27.73 18.15 11.07
CA GLU A 104 28.48 18.27 9.82
C GLU A 104 28.12 17.12 8.86
N TYR A 105 27.98 17.44 7.58
CA TYR A 105 27.95 16.47 6.49
C TYR A 105 28.87 16.92 5.34
N LYS A 106 29.29 15.97 4.52
CA LYS A 106 30.19 16.22 3.39
C LYS A 106 29.46 15.99 2.07
N ILE A 107 29.79 16.83 1.09
CA ILE A 107 29.41 16.64 -0.31
C ILE A 107 30.70 16.41 -1.10
N TYR A 108 30.68 15.45 -2.01
CA TYR A 108 31.81 15.04 -2.84
C TYR A 108 31.49 15.40 -4.30
N PRO A 109 31.87 16.61 -4.77
CA PRO A 109 31.54 17.10 -6.11
C PRO A 109 31.87 16.11 -7.24
N ASN A 110 32.99 15.40 -7.07
CA ASN A 110 33.45 14.35 -7.97
C ASN A 110 33.71 13.07 -7.17
N LYS A 111 32.89 12.04 -7.39
CA LYS A 111 33.04 10.73 -6.72
C LYS A 111 34.39 10.05 -7.00
N ASN A 112 35.04 10.38 -8.12
CA ASN A 112 36.32 9.80 -8.50
C ASN A 112 37.52 10.48 -7.81
N ASN A 113 37.32 11.63 -7.16
CA ASN A 113 38.36 12.30 -6.37
C ASN A 113 37.84 12.68 -4.98
N PRO A 114 37.89 11.75 -3.99
CA PRO A 114 37.34 11.97 -2.65
C PRO A 114 37.98 13.11 -1.86
N LYS A 115 39.15 13.61 -2.30
CA LYS A 115 39.89 14.69 -1.63
C LYS A 115 39.20 16.05 -1.74
N ASP A 116 38.30 16.24 -2.70
CA ASP A 116 37.64 17.53 -2.97
C ASP A 116 36.33 17.72 -2.19
N SER A 117 36.15 17.04 -1.06
CA SER A 117 34.91 17.14 -0.29
C SER A 117 34.72 18.54 0.30
N LYS A 118 33.51 19.09 0.20
CA LYS A 118 33.10 20.30 0.92
C LYS A 118 32.23 19.95 2.12
N LYS A 119 32.52 20.58 3.25
CA LYS A 119 31.75 20.42 4.49
C LYS A 119 30.59 21.41 4.51
N TYR A 120 29.47 20.93 5.02
CA TYR A 120 28.25 21.69 5.29
C TYR A 120 27.80 21.39 6.71
N GLU A 121 27.07 22.32 7.30
CA GLU A 121 26.61 22.22 8.68
C GLU A 121 25.10 22.41 8.73
N ILE A 122 24.45 21.60 9.56
CA ILE A 122 23.03 21.71 9.90
C ILE A 122 22.95 22.25 11.32
N ASP A 123 22.36 23.42 11.47
CA ASP A 123 22.10 24.01 12.78
C ASP A 123 20.75 23.52 13.31
N ILE A 124 20.79 22.82 14.45
CA ILE A 124 19.61 22.25 15.09
C ILE A 124 19.29 23.15 16.31
N PRO A 125 18.23 23.98 16.24
CA PRO A 125 17.99 25.05 17.22
C PRO A 125 17.64 24.53 18.63
N GLY A 126 17.14 23.31 18.72
CA GLY A 126 16.72 22.67 19.96
C GLY A 126 16.56 21.16 19.79
N ASN A 127 16.18 20.44 20.85
CA ASN A 127 15.78 19.05 20.70
C ASN A 127 14.43 19.02 19.97
N ILE A 128 14.41 18.44 18.78
CA ILE A 128 13.24 18.38 17.90
C ILE A 128 12.91 16.92 17.59
N SER A 129 11.63 16.64 17.37
CA SER A 129 11.16 15.32 16.97
C SER A 129 9.99 15.41 16.00
N GLY A 130 9.62 14.27 15.42
CA GLY A 130 8.46 14.20 14.54
C GLY A 130 8.68 14.90 13.20
N ARG A 131 7.59 15.44 12.64
CA ARG A 131 7.59 16.10 11.33
C ARG A 131 8.48 17.35 11.26
N ILE A 132 8.71 18.02 12.39
CA ILE A 132 9.58 19.21 12.45
C ILE A 132 11.01 18.87 12.01
N VAL A 133 11.45 17.62 12.21
CA VAL A 133 12.78 17.18 11.73
C VAL A 133 12.90 17.32 10.22
N PHE A 134 11.87 16.98 9.45
CA PHE A 134 11.91 17.11 7.99
C PHE A 134 12.03 18.57 7.55
N ILE A 135 11.29 19.48 8.20
CA ILE A 135 11.37 20.93 7.95
C ILE A 135 12.79 21.44 8.20
N ILE A 136 13.38 21.12 9.37
CA ILE A 136 14.73 21.56 9.72
C ILE A 136 15.78 20.99 8.76
N LEU A 137 15.63 19.72 8.35
CA LEU A 137 16.51 19.13 7.34
C LEU A 137 16.37 19.83 5.99
N ARG A 138 15.14 20.17 5.58
CA ARG A 138 14.85 20.85 4.32
C ARG A 138 15.42 22.26 4.28
N ASP A 139 15.22 23.04 5.35
CA ASP A 139 15.71 24.42 5.48
C ASP A 139 17.24 24.50 5.46
N ASN A 140 17.94 23.47 5.94
CA ASN A 140 19.39 23.40 5.91
C ASN A 140 19.95 22.75 4.63
N PHE A 141 19.20 21.89 3.96
CA PHE A 141 19.61 21.20 2.73
C PHE A 141 19.08 21.89 1.47
N ILE A 142 19.54 23.13 1.24
CA ILE A 142 19.17 23.94 0.08
C ILE A 142 20.09 23.60 -1.10
N LEU A 143 19.54 22.92 -2.11
CA LEU A 143 20.30 22.36 -3.24
C LEU A 143 21.10 23.41 -4.01
N GLU A 144 20.56 24.62 -4.16
CA GLU A 144 21.17 25.73 -4.90
C GLU A 144 22.40 26.29 -4.18
N LYS A 145 22.43 26.20 -2.84
CA LYS A 145 23.56 26.67 -2.01
C LYS A 145 24.68 25.63 -1.92
N ILE A 146 24.42 24.40 -2.33
CA ILE A 146 25.40 23.30 -2.32
C ILE A 146 26.20 23.31 -3.63
N VAL A 147 27.51 23.07 -3.52
CA VAL A 147 28.45 22.97 -4.64
C VAL A 147 27.92 22.04 -5.73
N SER A 148 28.26 22.35 -6.98
CA SER A 148 27.94 21.49 -8.11
C SER A 148 28.48 20.07 -7.88
N HIS A 149 27.72 19.08 -8.32
CA HIS A 149 28.09 17.68 -8.23
C HIS A 149 27.96 17.06 -9.62
N SER A 150 28.91 16.19 -9.98
CA SER A 150 28.92 15.41 -11.23
C SER A 150 27.60 14.70 -11.57
N ASN A 151 26.80 14.34 -10.55
CA ASN A 151 25.53 13.63 -10.71
C ASN A 151 24.32 14.57 -10.48
N GLY A 152 24.53 15.89 -10.55
CA GLY A 152 23.53 16.91 -10.26
C GLY A 152 23.00 16.84 -8.82
N ASN A 153 21.77 17.29 -8.62
CA ASN A 153 21.10 17.31 -7.31
C ASN A 153 20.94 15.91 -6.70
N ILE A 154 20.77 14.87 -7.51
CA ILE A 154 20.73 13.48 -7.03
C ILE A 154 22.04 13.12 -6.35
N GLY A 155 23.18 13.52 -6.92
CA GLY A 155 24.48 13.31 -6.28
C GLY A 155 24.57 13.98 -4.92
N LYS A 156 24.16 15.25 -4.84
CA LYS A 156 24.13 16.01 -3.59
C LYS A 156 23.28 15.30 -2.53
N TYR A 157 22.09 14.83 -2.91
CA TYR A 157 21.21 14.07 -2.02
C TYR A 157 21.83 12.74 -1.59
N GLU A 158 22.44 11.98 -2.51
CA GLU A 158 23.05 10.69 -2.17
C GLU A 158 24.20 10.81 -1.17
N ASP A 159 25.02 11.84 -1.32
CA ASP A 159 26.12 12.13 -0.39
C ASP A 159 25.56 12.54 0.98
N PHE A 160 24.58 13.45 0.98
CA PHE A 160 23.89 13.83 2.21
C PHE A 160 23.22 12.64 2.90
N TYR A 161 22.63 11.75 2.12
CA TYR A 161 22.03 10.52 2.63
C TYR A 161 23.06 9.60 3.27
N LYS A 162 24.20 9.39 2.62
CA LYS A 162 25.26 8.54 3.18
C LYS A 162 25.90 9.11 4.44
N GLU A 163 26.23 10.39 4.42
CA GLU A 163 26.93 11.05 5.52
C GLU A 163 26.02 11.24 6.73
N PHE A 164 24.73 11.56 6.51
CA PHE A 164 23.81 11.91 7.59
C PHE A 164 22.42 11.26 7.49
N LEU A 165 21.63 11.48 6.43
CA LEU A 165 20.20 11.12 6.46
C LEU A 165 19.94 9.63 6.65
N HIS A 166 20.85 8.73 6.25
CA HIS A 166 20.67 7.28 6.45
C HIS A 166 20.48 6.94 7.94
N ARG A 167 21.14 7.66 8.84
CA ARG A 167 21.03 7.44 10.29
C ARG A 167 19.70 7.91 10.85
N VAL A 168 19.03 8.84 10.17
CA VAL A 168 17.83 9.55 10.65
C VAL A 168 16.56 9.04 9.95
N LEU A 169 16.59 8.93 8.62
CA LEU A 169 15.40 8.71 7.79
C LEU A 169 15.35 7.35 7.07
N SER A 170 16.39 6.50 7.17
CA SER A 170 16.42 5.25 6.38
C SER A 170 15.27 4.29 6.73
N HIS A 171 14.88 4.21 8.01
CA HIS A 171 13.75 3.39 8.45
C HIS A 171 12.42 3.92 7.90
N TYR A 172 12.25 5.25 7.90
CA TYR A 172 11.08 5.90 7.33
C TYR A 172 10.93 5.59 5.82
N PHE A 173 11.99 5.78 5.02
CA PHE A 173 11.92 5.47 3.58
C PHE A 173 11.62 3.99 3.31
N ARG A 174 12.23 3.08 4.09
CA ARG A 174 11.94 1.64 3.98
C ARG A 174 10.48 1.33 4.33
N ALA A 175 9.91 1.97 5.34
CA ALA A 175 8.52 1.76 5.74
C ALA A 175 7.54 2.25 4.67
N VAL A 176 7.77 3.43 4.10
CA VAL A 176 6.95 3.95 2.98
C VAL A 176 7.03 3.01 1.77
N TYR A 177 8.24 2.66 1.33
CA TYR A 177 8.44 1.73 0.21
C TYR A 177 7.78 0.37 0.47
N THR A 178 7.95 -0.19 1.66
CA THR A 178 7.42 -1.52 2.01
C THR A 178 5.89 -1.51 2.04
N THR A 179 5.28 -0.44 2.55
CA THR A 179 3.81 -0.26 2.54
C THR A 179 3.29 -0.20 1.11
N ILE A 180 3.91 0.58 0.23
CA ILE A 180 3.51 0.67 -1.18
C ILE A 180 3.68 -0.70 -1.86
N LYS A 181 4.81 -1.37 -1.63
CA LYS A 181 5.08 -2.71 -2.18
C LYS A 181 4.06 -3.74 -1.67
N TYR A 182 3.66 -3.67 -0.40
CA TYR A 182 2.65 -4.56 0.17
C TYR A 182 1.30 -4.41 -0.54
N VAL A 183 0.87 -3.18 -0.79
CA VAL A 183 -0.36 -2.91 -1.57
C VAL A 183 -0.21 -3.38 -3.01
N ASP A 184 0.91 -3.04 -3.67
CA ASP A 184 1.18 -3.35 -5.08
C ASP A 184 1.21 -4.86 -5.36
N SER A 185 1.85 -5.63 -4.48
CA SER A 185 2.01 -7.08 -4.60
C SER A 185 0.78 -7.90 -4.17
N SER A 186 -0.21 -7.27 -3.53
CA SER A 186 -1.43 -7.97 -3.09
C SER A 186 -2.25 -8.47 -4.27
N SER A 187 -2.51 -9.78 -4.32
CA SER A 187 -3.39 -10.41 -5.33
C SER A 187 -4.89 -10.30 -5.00
N ILE A 188 -5.21 -9.93 -3.76
CA ILE A 188 -6.59 -9.80 -3.26
C ILE A 188 -7.24 -8.52 -3.81
N LEU A 189 -6.43 -7.48 -4.05
CA LEU A 189 -6.88 -6.18 -4.50
C LEU A 189 -6.92 -6.05 -6.02
N ASN A 190 -7.97 -5.40 -6.52
CA ASN A 190 -8.00 -4.92 -7.90
C ASN A 190 -7.18 -3.61 -8.06
N LYS A 191 -7.03 -3.13 -9.30
CA LYS A 191 -6.22 -1.93 -9.61
C LYS A 191 -6.72 -0.68 -8.87
N GLU A 192 -8.03 -0.45 -8.87
CA GLU A 192 -8.66 0.72 -8.22
C GLU A 192 -8.44 0.72 -6.71
N GLN A 193 -8.60 -0.43 -6.06
CA GLN A 193 -8.35 -0.59 -4.63
C GLN A 193 -6.88 -0.36 -4.28
N LYS A 194 -5.93 -0.84 -5.10
CA LYS A 194 -4.50 -0.58 -4.89
C LYS A 194 -4.20 0.93 -4.94
N THR A 195 -4.73 1.61 -5.96
CA THR A 195 -4.60 3.06 -6.09
C THR A 195 -5.21 3.77 -4.88
N PHE A 196 -6.42 3.39 -4.46
CA PHE A 196 -7.09 3.95 -3.29
C PHE A 196 -6.23 3.86 -2.02
N TYR A 197 -5.70 2.69 -1.69
CA TYR A 197 -4.87 2.52 -0.49
C TYR A 197 -3.56 3.30 -0.58
N ILE A 198 -2.90 3.34 -1.75
CA ILE A 198 -1.67 4.13 -1.91
C ILE A 198 -1.95 5.63 -1.85
N HIS A 199 -3.08 6.10 -2.37
CA HIS A 199 -3.51 7.49 -2.21
C HIS A 199 -3.79 7.81 -0.73
N MET A 200 -4.35 6.86 0.03
CA MET A 200 -4.55 7.03 1.46
C MET A 200 -3.22 7.14 2.23
N LEU A 201 -2.20 6.35 1.86
CA LEU A 201 -0.83 6.53 2.35
C LEU A 201 -0.27 7.90 1.97
N ARG A 202 -0.38 8.28 0.69
CA ARG A 202 0.09 9.56 0.15
C ARG A 202 -0.49 10.75 0.94
N ALA A 203 -1.77 10.70 1.29
CA ALA A 203 -2.45 11.74 2.08
C ALA A 203 -1.88 11.91 3.50
N GLN A 204 -1.06 10.98 4.00
CA GLN A 204 -0.40 11.10 5.30
C GLN A 204 0.97 11.79 5.22
N ILE A 205 1.51 12.05 4.04
CA ILE A 205 2.90 12.48 3.83
C ILE A 205 2.92 14.00 3.63
N SER A 206 3.78 14.71 4.36
CA SER A 206 3.91 16.18 4.22
C SER A 206 4.70 16.56 2.96
N SER A 207 4.67 17.84 2.59
CA SER A 207 5.45 18.35 1.45
C SER A 207 6.96 18.19 1.64
N ASP A 208 7.51 18.45 2.84
CA ASP A 208 8.93 18.21 3.14
C ASP A 208 9.29 16.72 3.03
N GLU A 209 8.40 15.83 3.48
CA GLU A 209 8.59 14.39 3.34
C GLU A 209 8.58 13.97 1.86
N LEU A 210 7.68 14.54 1.04
CA LEU A 210 7.64 14.31 -0.40
C LEU A 210 8.93 14.74 -1.09
N PHE A 211 9.55 15.87 -0.69
CA PHE A 211 10.84 16.30 -1.19
C PHE A 211 11.91 15.21 -0.99
N PHE A 212 12.04 14.67 0.22
CA PHE A 212 13.02 13.63 0.50
C PHE A 212 12.68 12.30 -0.19
N LEU A 213 11.40 11.95 -0.28
CA LEU A 213 10.97 10.76 -1.01
C LEU A 213 11.23 10.87 -2.52
N PHE A 214 11.11 12.07 -3.09
CA PHE A 214 11.43 12.35 -4.49
C PHE A 214 12.87 11.99 -4.81
N TYR A 215 13.83 12.54 -4.06
CA TYR A 215 15.23 12.21 -4.29
C TYR A 215 15.58 10.79 -3.86
N SER A 216 14.91 10.24 -2.83
CA SER A 216 15.06 8.84 -2.43
C SER A 216 14.69 7.89 -3.57
N GLY A 217 13.59 8.14 -4.28
CA GLY A 217 13.17 7.33 -5.42
C GLY A 217 14.08 7.46 -6.65
N LEU A 218 14.71 8.62 -6.88
CA LEU A 218 15.70 8.81 -7.95
C LEU A 218 17.12 8.35 -7.60
N SER A 219 17.41 8.15 -6.31
CA SER A 219 18.72 7.70 -5.85
C SER A 219 19.07 6.30 -6.37
N ARG A 220 20.35 5.93 -6.30
CA ARG A 220 20.82 4.57 -6.62
C ARG A 220 20.08 3.45 -5.89
N TRP A 221 19.48 3.74 -4.72
CA TRP A 221 18.75 2.75 -3.92
C TRP A 221 17.27 2.65 -4.31
N GLY A 222 16.70 3.73 -4.85
CA GLY A 222 15.27 3.82 -5.21
C GLY A 222 14.99 3.59 -6.69
N ILE A 223 15.96 3.84 -7.57
CA ILE A 223 15.71 3.93 -9.02
C ILE A 223 15.11 2.67 -9.64
N GLU A 224 15.54 1.48 -9.19
CA GLU A 224 15.09 0.21 -9.76
C GLU A 224 13.73 -0.26 -9.21
N LYS A 225 13.41 0.11 -7.97
CA LYS A 225 12.31 -0.51 -7.20
C LYS A 225 11.26 0.47 -6.73
N PHE A 226 11.70 1.62 -6.22
CA PHE A 226 10.79 2.63 -5.66
C PHE A 226 10.25 3.56 -6.74
N LYS A 227 11.11 4.03 -7.66
CA LYS A 227 10.68 4.88 -8.78
C LYS A 227 9.55 4.28 -9.62
N PRO A 228 9.58 3.00 -10.04
CA PRO A 228 8.46 2.43 -10.81
C PRO A 228 7.14 2.45 -10.05
N LEU A 229 7.17 2.26 -8.73
CA LEU A 229 5.97 2.34 -7.89
C LEU A 229 5.45 3.78 -7.79
N ILE A 230 6.35 4.75 -7.61
CA ILE A 230 5.99 6.18 -7.62
C ILE A 230 5.26 6.55 -8.91
N GLU A 231 5.81 6.16 -10.06
CA GLU A 231 5.26 6.47 -11.38
C GLU A 231 3.94 5.74 -11.65
N LYS A 232 3.79 4.51 -11.15
CA LYS A 232 2.58 3.69 -11.30
C LYS A 232 1.38 4.27 -10.57
N TYR A 233 1.63 4.94 -9.44
CA TYR A 233 0.59 5.38 -8.51
C TYR A 233 0.49 6.90 -8.38
N SER A 234 1.08 7.64 -9.33
CA SER A 234 1.02 9.11 -9.33
C SER A 234 1.40 9.71 -7.97
N PHE A 235 2.44 9.15 -7.33
CA PHE A 235 2.67 9.40 -5.91
C PHE A 235 3.02 10.86 -5.58
N PHE A 236 3.44 11.64 -6.58
CA PHE A 236 3.80 13.06 -6.46
C PHE A 236 2.74 14.03 -6.96
N GLU A 237 1.48 13.62 -7.03
CA GLU A 237 0.36 14.50 -7.41
C GLU A 237 0.21 15.75 -6.53
N HIS A 238 0.66 15.72 -5.28
CA HIS A 238 0.60 16.87 -4.36
C HIS A 238 1.99 17.45 -4.06
N LEU A 239 2.97 17.16 -4.92
CA LEU A 239 4.28 17.78 -4.85
C LEU A 239 4.15 19.29 -5.10
N GLN A 240 4.75 20.09 -4.22
CA GLN A 240 4.83 21.53 -4.41
C GLN A 240 5.97 21.89 -5.35
N ASN A 241 5.94 23.10 -5.90
CA ASN A 241 6.97 23.59 -6.82
C ASN A 241 8.27 23.97 -6.09
N GLU A 242 8.97 22.94 -5.61
CA GLU A 242 10.23 23.07 -4.89
C GLU A 242 11.36 22.20 -5.47
N ILE A 243 11.04 21.44 -6.51
CA ILE A 243 11.97 20.58 -7.24
C ILE A 243 12.27 21.27 -8.56
N SER A 244 13.56 21.40 -8.89
CA SER A 244 13.93 21.99 -10.18
C SER A 244 13.30 21.22 -11.35
N SER A 245 12.80 21.93 -12.36
CA SER A 245 12.31 21.36 -13.62
C SER A 245 13.20 20.27 -14.22
N THR A 246 14.53 20.46 -14.18
CA THR A 246 15.52 19.47 -14.67
C THR A 246 15.50 18.13 -13.94
N ASP A 247 15.12 18.12 -12.66
CA ASP A 247 14.93 16.92 -11.86
C ASP A 247 13.52 16.33 -12.06
N LEU A 248 12.48 17.16 -12.25
CA LEU A 248 11.11 16.70 -12.50
C LEU A 248 11.04 15.74 -13.70
N ILE A 249 11.73 16.06 -14.79
CA ILE A 249 11.73 15.24 -15.99
C ILE A 249 12.46 13.88 -15.85
N LYS A 250 13.07 13.61 -14.69
CA LYS A 250 13.71 12.32 -14.40
C LYS A 250 12.71 11.24 -14.02
N TYR A 251 11.51 11.62 -13.59
CA TYR A 251 10.36 10.73 -13.51
C TYR A 251 9.54 10.80 -14.79
N ASN A 252 8.80 9.74 -15.09
CA ASN A 252 7.73 9.81 -16.07
C ASN A 252 6.64 10.78 -15.60
N LYS A 253 6.00 11.49 -16.54
CA LYS A 253 4.91 12.43 -16.25
C LYS A 253 3.79 11.82 -15.41
N SER A 254 3.56 10.50 -15.52
CA SER A 254 2.57 9.77 -14.72
C SER A 254 2.81 9.84 -13.21
N ALA A 255 4.05 10.11 -12.75
CA ALA A 255 4.33 10.29 -11.33
C ALA A 255 3.58 11.47 -10.70
N TYR A 256 3.17 12.45 -11.50
CA TYR A 256 2.57 13.71 -11.06
C TYR A 256 1.06 13.75 -11.14
N GLY A 257 0.40 12.71 -11.67
CA GLY A 257 -1.06 12.62 -11.75
C GLY A 257 -1.69 13.88 -12.34
N ASP A 258 -2.66 14.45 -11.62
CA ASP A 258 -3.43 15.63 -12.01
C ASP A 258 -2.81 16.96 -11.50
N ASN A 259 -1.54 16.96 -11.10
CA ASN A 259 -0.85 18.19 -10.70
C ASN A 259 -0.58 19.09 -11.92
N HIS A 260 -1.52 19.98 -12.22
CA HIS A 260 -1.44 20.83 -13.41
C HIS A 260 -0.19 21.70 -13.46
N GLU A 261 0.20 22.32 -12.34
CA GLU A 261 1.37 23.20 -12.28
C GLU A 261 2.66 22.45 -12.62
N ILE A 262 2.92 21.34 -11.92
CA ILE A 262 4.10 20.50 -12.15
C ILE A 262 4.08 19.87 -13.54
N CYS A 263 2.89 19.52 -14.07
CA CYS A 263 2.77 18.96 -15.41
C CYS A 263 3.10 19.97 -16.52
N ILE A 264 2.75 21.25 -16.34
CA ILE A 264 3.11 22.32 -17.27
C ILE A 264 4.63 22.53 -17.26
N GLU A 265 5.22 22.68 -16.07
CA GLU A 265 6.67 22.86 -15.93
C GLU A 265 7.46 21.67 -16.49
N TYR A 266 6.94 20.45 -16.32
CA TYR A 266 7.49 19.23 -16.91
C TYR A 266 7.50 19.31 -18.45
N ASP A 267 6.40 19.72 -19.08
CA ASP A 267 6.27 19.77 -20.52
C ASP A 267 7.19 20.83 -21.14
N GLU A 268 7.20 22.03 -20.54
CA GLU A 268 8.10 23.12 -20.94
C GLU A 268 9.57 22.67 -20.90
N GLN A 269 9.97 21.99 -19.83
CA GLN A 269 11.34 21.52 -19.68
C GLN A 269 11.69 20.39 -20.65
N GLN A 270 10.76 19.48 -20.96
CA GLN A 270 10.95 18.47 -21.99
C GLN A 270 11.12 19.09 -23.37
N GLU A 271 10.34 20.11 -23.70
CA GLU A 271 10.47 20.84 -24.96
C GLU A 271 11.83 21.55 -25.06
N ASN A 272 12.23 22.26 -24.00
CA ASN A 272 13.55 22.89 -23.91
C ASN A 272 14.69 21.89 -24.18
N GLN A 273 14.60 20.67 -23.61
CA GLN A 273 15.60 19.62 -23.86
C GLN A 273 15.58 19.09 -25.29
N ARG A 274 14.41 18.97 -25.92
CA ARG A 274 14.30 18.57 -27.33
C ARG A 274 14.91 19.62 -28.25
N LEU A 275 14.62 20.90 -28.01
CA LEU A 275 15.18 22.02 -28.78
C LEU A 275 16.70 22.10 -28.66
N LEU A 276 17.26 21.87 -27.47
CA LEU A 276 18.71 21.82 -27.27
C LEU A 276 19.36 20.65 -28.02
N LYS A 277 18.73 19.47 -28.02
CA LYS A 277 19.23 18.29 -28.75
C LYS A 277 19.20 18.48 -30.27
N ASN A 278 18.22 19.20 -30.80
CA ASN A 278 18.10 19.47 -32.24
C ASN A 278 19.07 20.57 -32.73
N LYS A 279 19.70 21.31 -31.83
CA LYS A 279 20.71 22.35 -32.15
C LYS A 279 22.15 21.84 -32.11
N LEU A 280 22.38 20.61 -31.65
CA LEU A 280 23.67 19.92 -31.57
C LEU A 280 23.80 18.90 -32.70
#